data_AF-A0A258NPF3-F1
#
_entry.id   AF-A0A258NPF3-F1
#
_cell.length_a   1.000
_cell.length_b   1.000
_cell.length_c   1.000
_cell.angle_alpha   90.00
_cell.angle_beta   90.00
_cell.angle_gamma   90.00
#
_symmetry.space_group_name_H-M   'P 1'
#
loop_
_entity.id
_entity.type
_entity.pdbx_description
1 polymer ?
#
loop_
_entity_poly.entity_id
_entity_poly.type
_entity_poly.pdbx_seq_one_letter_code
_entity_poly.pdbx_strand_id
1 'polypeptide(L)'
;MNTRRNKGRIYTLFYHRFHGERFWRSKDEQAWLDVAPVGREFGSPDYERLQILDLYAGGRITGEDAVRKLDLDSLEELHQLVLAADLIVPHDSPSKR
;
A
#
# COMPACT_ATOMS: atom_id res chain seq x y z
N MET A 1 -44.00 -8.53 6.72
CA MET A 1 -42.57 -8.18 6.49
C MET A 1 -41.84 -8.33 7.83
N ASN A 2 -40.77 -9.12 7.91
CA ASN A 2 -40.18 -9.53 9.19
C ASN A 2 -39.21 -8.47 9.74
N THR A 3 -39.46 -7.91 10.91
CA THR A 3 -38.76 -6.74 11.50
C THR A 3 -37.24 -6.96 11.57
N ARG A 4 -36.82 -8.20 11.82
CA ARG A 4 -35.41 -8.61 11.87
C ARG A 4 -34.69 -8.48 10.51
N ARG A 5 -35.38 -8.81 9.40
CA ARG A 5 -34.84 -8.63 8.04
C ARG A 5 -34.75 -7.15 7.67
N ASN A 6 -35.71 -6.33 8.11
CA ASN A 6 -35.70 -4.90 7.80
C ASN A 6 -34.58 -4.17 8.54
N LYS A 7 -34.34 -4.53 9.81
CA LYS A 7 -33.19 -4.05 10.58
C LYS A 7 -31.87 -4.41 9.87
N GLY A 8 -31.68 -5.66 9.48
CA GLY A 8 -30.49 -6.08 8.74
C GLY A 8 -30.26 -5.25 7.47
N ARG A 9 -31.29 -5.08 6.64
CA ARG A 9 -31.21 -4.30 5.41
C ARG A 9 -30.82 -2.85 5.64
N ILE A 10 -31.43 -2.20 6.64
CA ILE A 10 -31.14 -0.80 6.99
C ILE A 10 -29.71 -0.65 7.51
N TYR A 11 -29.26 -1.54 8.39
CA TYR A 11 -27.89 -1.53 8.89
C TYR A 11 -26.85 -1.74 7.78
N THR A 12 -27.09 -2.66 6.85
CA THR A 12 -26.20 -2.86 5.68
C THR A 12 -26.13 -1.62 4.79
N LEU A 13 -27.28 -0.98 4.52
CA LEU A 13 -27.32 0.25 3.72
C LEU A 13 -26.55 1.41 4.38
N PHE A 14 -26.68 1.57 5.70
CA PHE A 14 -25.93 2.59 6.44
C PHE A 14 -24.46 2.23 6.61
N TYR A 15 -24.13 0.95 6.75
CA TYR A 15 -22.75 0.49 6.82
C TYR A 15 -21.99 0.87 5.54
N HIS A 16 -22.54 0.56 4.37
CA HIS A 16 -21.90 0.94 3.11
C HIS A 16 -21.88 2.47 2.85
N ARG A 17 -22.91 3.20 3.32
CA ARG A 17 -22.99 4.65 3.15
C ARG A 17 -21.96 5.40 3.99
N PHE A 18 -21.77 4.96 5.23
CA PHE A 18 -20.84 5.64 6.13
C PHE A 18 -19.44 5.06 6.00
N HIS A 19 -19.23 3.73 6.01
CA HIS A 19 -17.90 3.11 5.93
C HIS A 19 -17.31 3.03 4.51
N GLY A 20 -17.80 3.82 3.56
CA GLY A 20 -17.08 4.02 2.31
C GLY A 20 -15.75 4.74 2.56
N GLU A 21 -14.71 4.41 1.80
CA GLU A 21 -13.32 4.90 1.94
C GLU A 21 -13.19 6.43 2.14
N ARG A 22 -14.20 7.20 1.74
CA ARG A 22 -14.19 8.66 1.69
C ARG A 22 -14.80 9.38 2.89
N PHE A 23 -15.59 8.72 3.74
CA PHE A 23 -16.41 9.40 4.77
C PHE A 23 -16.10 8.99 6.22
N TRP A 24 -15.21 8.03 6.44
CA TRP A 24 -14.91 7.53 7.80
C TRP A 24 -13.66 8.08 8.45
N ARG A 25 -12.79 8.77 7.71
CA ARG A 25 -11.57 9.32 8.30
C ARG A 25 -11.85 10.63 9.01
N SER A 26 -11.55 10.67 10.31
CA SER A 26 -11.46 11.93 11.04
C SER A 26 -10.31 12.78 10.47
N LYS A 27 -10.32 14.10 10.70
CA LYS A 27 -9.21 14.97 10.28
C LYS A 27 -7.89 14.52 10.88
N ASP A 28 -7.92 13.99 12.10
CA ASP A 28 -6.74 13.50 12.80
C ASP A 28 -6.22 12.19 12.17
N GLU A 29 -7.10 11.26 11.81
CA GLU A 29 -6.72 10.04 11.07
C GLU A 29 -6.15 10.35 9.68
N GLN A 30 -6.71 11.35 9.00
CA GLN A 30 -6.16 11.80 7.73
C GLN A 30 -4.80 12.49 7.92
N ALA A 31 -4.64 13.29 8.98
CA ALA A 31 -3.37 13.93 9.31
C ALA A 31 -2.26 12.89 9.55
N TRP A 32 -2.55 11.77 10.24
CA TRP A 32 -1.59 10.67 10.41
C TRP A 32 -1.12 10.04 9.10
N LEU A 33 -1.96 10.05 8.05
CA LEU A 33 -1.60 9.54 6.73
C LEU A 33 -0.90 10.57 5.86
N ASP A 34 -1.17 11.85 6.10
CA ASP A 34 -0.56 12.99 5.42
C ASP A 34 0.82 13.35 6.03
N VAL A 35 1.20 12.76 7.17
CA VAL A 35 2.54 12.89 7.76
C VAL A 35 3.59 12.49 6.73
N ALA A 36 4.63 13.32 6.59
CA ALA A 36 5.70 13.02 5.66
C ALA A 36 6.41 11.72 6.10
N PRO A 37 6.72 10.84 5.14
CA PRO A 37 7.32 9.55 5.45
C PRO A 37 8.68 9.73 6.13
N VAL A 38 8.84 9.03 7.26
CA VAL A 38 10.04 9.02 8.08
C VAL A 38 11.24 8.65 7.19
N GLY A 39 12.26 9.50 7.14
CA GLY A 39 13.45 9.34 6.29
C GLY A 39 13.64 10.44 5.25
N ARG A 40 12.55 10.98 4.67
CA ARG A 40 12.63 12.18 3.81
C ARG A 40 12.93 13.43 4.63
N GLU A 41 12.32 13.52 5.81
CA GLU A 41 12.53 14.62 6.76
C GLU A 41 13.97 14.70 7.29
N PHE A 42 14.67 13.56 7.33
CA PHE A 42 16.07 13.46 7.77
C PHE A 42 17.07 13.58 6.60
N GLY A 43 16.59 13.74 5.37
CA GLY A 43 17.44 13.85 4.18
C GLY A 43 18.25 12.59 3.90
N SER A 44 17.74 11.41 4.24
CA SER A 44 18.46 10.16 3.96
C SER A 44 18.68 10.01 2.45
N PRO A 45 19.93 9.82 1.99
CA PRO A 45 20.23 9.58 0.58
C PRO A 45 19.50 8.36 0.02
N ASP A 46 19.23 7.37 0.88
CA ASP A 46 18.60 6.11 0.50
C ASP A 46 17.07 6.14 0.57
N TYR A 47 16.46 7.27 0.97
CA TYR A 47 15.01 7.35 1.16
C TYR A 47 14.24 6.98 -0.12
N GLU A 48 14.63 7.55 -1.25
CA GLU A 48 13.97 7.29 -2.54
C GLU A 48 14.13 5.83 -2.97
N ARG A 49 15.32 5.25 -2.72
CA ARG A 49 15.61 3.85 -3.01
C ARG A 49 14.74 2.91 -2.17
N LEU A 50 14.66 3.15 -0.86
CA LEU A 50 13.84 2.36 0.05
C LEU A 50 12.35 2.49 -0.27
N GLN A 51 11.88 3.68 -0.65
CA GLN A 51 10.50 3.87 -1.09
C GLN A 51 10.15 3.03 -2.31
N ILE A 52 11.06 2.92 -3.28
CA ILE A 52 10.82 2.11 -4.49
C ILE A 52 10.77 0.62 -4.14
N LEU A 53 11.66 0.15 -3.24
CA LEU A 53 11.64 -1.23 -2.76
C LEU A 53 10.34 -1.56 -2.01
N ASP A 54 9.83 -0.63 -1.20
CA ASP A 54 8.58 -0.80 -0.45
C ASP A 54 7.35 -0.83 -1.38
N LEU A 55 7.35 0.01 -2.43
CA LEU A 55 6.34 -0.05 -3.50
C LEU A 55 6.36 -1.37 -4.26
N TYR A 56 7.56 -1.90 -4.53
CA TYR A 56 7.73 -3.21 -5.16
C TYR A 56 7.24 -4.33 -4.25
N ALA A 57 7.69 -4.38 -2.98
CA ALA A 57 7.25 -5.35 -1.97
C ALA A 57 5.73 -5.32 -1.74
N GLY A 58 5.12 -4.13 -1.79
CA GLY A 58 3.68 -3.94 -1.71
C GLY A 58 2.89 -4.29 -2.98
N GLY A 59 3.55 -4.76 -4.05
CA GLY A 59 2.93 -5.13 -5.31
C GLY A 59 2.31 -3.94 -6.08
N ARG A 60 2.75 -2.72 -5.79
CA ARG A 60 2.22 -1.48 -6.40
C ARG A 60 2.91 -1.15 -7.72
N ILE A 61 4.12 -1.66 -7.94
CA ILE A 61 4.90 -1.53 -9.17
C ILE A 61 5.41 -2.90 -9.60
N THR A 62 5.64 -3.06 -10.90
CA THR A 62 6.21 -4.30 -11.44
C THR A 62 7.71 -4.38 -11.14
N GLY A 63 8.29 -5.59 -11.22
CA GLY A 63 9.74 -5.76 -11.08
C GLY A 63 10.52 -4.97 -12.13
N GLU A 64 10.05 -4.96 -13.38
CA GLU A 64 10.67 -4.18 -14.46
C GLU A 64 10.64 -2.67 -14.17
N ASP A 65 9.53 -2.15 -13.65
CA ASP A 65 9.42 -0.75 -13.25
C ASP A 65 10.35 -0.41 -12.07
N ALA A 66 10.50 -1.33 -11.11
CA ALA A 66 11.39 -1.16 -9.97
C ALA A 66 12.87 -1.15 -10.39
N VAL A 67 13.28 -2.07 -11.27
CA VAL A 67 14.64 -2.13 -11.86
C VAL A 67 14.96 -0.81 -12.58
N ARG A 68 14.04 -0.30 -13.41
CA ARG A 68 14.24 0.98 -14.13
C ARG A 68 14.32 2.20 -13.21
N LYS A 69 13.54 2.22 -12.14
CA LYS A 69 13.55 3.36 -11.19
C LYS A 69 14.76 3.36 -10.27
N LEU A 70 15.35 2.18 -10.03
CA LEU A 70 16.55 2.01 -9.23
C LEU A 70 17.84 2.00 -10.04
N ASP A 71 17.74 2.13 -11.36
CA ASP A 71 18.86 2.05 -12.30
C ASP A 71 19.69 0.77 -12.12
N LEU A 72 18.99 -0.36 -11.96
CA LEU A 72 19.61 -1.67 -11.78
C LEU A 72 19.78 -2.39 -13.11
N ASP A 73 20.79 -3.25 -13.20
CA ASP A 73 21.11 -3.99 -14.41
C ASP A 73 20.27 -5.28 -14.52
N SER A 74 19.75 -5.80 -13.40
CA SER A 74 19.00 -7.05 -13.39
C SER A 74 17.92 -7.14 -12.30
N LEU A 75 16.99 -8.07 -12.52
CA LEU A 75 15.95 -8.42 -11.54
C LEU A 75 16.53 -9.19 -10.33
N GLU A 76 17.69 -9.81 -10.51
CA GLU A 76 18.40 -10.52 -9.44
C GLU A 76 19.00 -9.53 -8.42
N GLU A 77 19.54 -8.41 -8.90
CA GLU A 77 20.00 -7.30 -8.03
C GLU A 77 18.85 -6.70 -7.23
N LEU A 78 17.68 -6.52 -7.86
CA LEU A 78 16.48 -6.08 -7.16
C LEU A 78 16.12 -7.06 -6.04
N HIS A 79 16.15 -8.37 -6.32
CA HIS A 79 15.85 -9.39 -5.32
C HIS A 79 16.83 -9.37 -4.13
N GLN A 80 18.12 -9.20 -4.39
CA GLN A 80 19.14 -9.05 -3.34
C GLN A 80 18.90 -7.81 -2.47
N LEU A 81 18.53 -6.68 -3.07
CA LEU A 81 18.21 -5.46 -2.33
C LEU A 81 16.97 -5.61 -1.45
N VAL A 82 15.94 -6.32 -1.93
CA VAL A 82 14.73 -6.59 -1.15
C VAL A 82 15.04 -7.48 0.05
N LEU A 83 15.85 -8.53 -0.14
CA LEU A 83 16.32 -9.38 0.94
C LEU A 83 17.17 -8.62 1.96
N ALA A 84 18.08 -7.76 1.48
CA ALA A 84 18.92 -6.93 2.35
C ALA A 84 18.12 -5.91 3.17
N ALA A 85 16.94 -5.51 2.69
CA ALA A 85 16.02 -4.61 3.37
C ALA A 85 15.04 -5.34 4.32
N ASP A 86 15.19 -6.65 4.51
CA ASP A 86 14.25 -7.52 5.26
C ASP A 86 12.79 -7.41 4.75
N LEU A 87 12.61 -7.06 3.48
CA LEU A 87 11.30 -6.93 2.85
C LEU A 87 10.86 -8.27 2.24
N ILE A 88 9.56 -8.56 2.35
CA ILE A 88 9.00 -9.77 1.75
C ILE A 88 8.75 -9.49 0.26
N VAL A 89 9.44 -10.25 -0.60
CA VAL A 89 9.23 -10.20 -2.05
C VAL A 89 7.78 -10.57 -2.35
N PRO A 90 7.07 -9.82 -3.22
CA PRO A 90 5.72 -10.21 -3.62
C PRO A 90 5.82 -11.57 -4.29
N HIS A 91 5.19 -12.58 -3.71
CA HIS A 91 4.95 -13.82 -4.41
C HIS A 91 4.02 -13.47 -5.56
N ASP A 92 4.47 -13.63 -6.81
CA ASP A 92 3.64 -13.49 -8.02
C ASP A 92 2.40 -14.36 -7.85
N SER A 93 1.36 -13.77 -7.27
CA SER A 93 0.04 -14.32 -7.24
C SER A 93 -0.58 -13.76 -8.50
N PRO A 94 -0.79 -14.59 -9.54
CA PRO A 94 -1.32 -14.10 -10.80
C PRO A 94 -2.62 -13.38 -10.48
N SER A 95 -2.69 -12.10 -10.83
CA SER A 95 -3.90 -11.30 -10.73
C SER A 95 -5.02 -12.11 -11.37
N LYS A 96 -6.00 -12.56 -10.58
CA LYS A 96 -7.23 -13.13 -11.13
C LYS A 96 -7.88 -12.02 -11.95
N ARG A 97 -7.80 -12.19 -13.28
CA ARG A 97 -8.60 -11.47 -14.26
C ARG A 97 -10.08 -11.71 -14.01
#